data_AF-A0A381U5D8-F1
#
_entry.id   AF-A0A381U5D8-F1
#
_cell.length_a   1.000
_cell.length_b   1.000
_cell.length_c   1.000
_cell.angle_alpha   90.00
_cell.angle_beta   90.00
_cell.angle_gamma   90.00
#
_symmetry.space_group_name_H-M   'P 1'
#
loop_
_entity.id
_entity.type
_entity.pdbx_description
1 polymer ?
#
loop_
_entity_poly.entity_id
_entity_poly.type
_entity_poly.pdbx_seq_one_letter_code
_entity_poly.pdbx_strand_id
1 'polypeptide(L)'
;STPAATTTTTATSGAVTYAATTSHTLIQIGLDSTAESRIDLNSELNLNSIDSTQLEIHNLSVTASSEALTALDKINDAIASITASRGKVGAVQNRLTRSIANLSVSVENLTAAESSIRDADIAEEVAELTRNQILVQTATAMVGQANLIPQSVLQLLG
;
A
#
# COMPACT_ATOMS: atom_id res chain seq x y z
N SER A 1 -9.74 -27.73 -21.94
CA SER A 1 -8.43 -27.06 -22.16
C SER A 1 -8.61 -25.99 -23.22
N THR A 2 -9.11 -24.82 -22.82
CA THR A 2 -9.24 -23.66 -23.70
C THR A 2 -8.07 -22.72 -23.44
N PRO A 3 -7.43 -22.16 -24.48
CA PRO A 3 -6.11 -21.55 -24.36
C PRO A 3 -6.23 -20.22 -23.62
N ALA A 4 -5.33 -20.00 -22.66
CA ALA A 4 -5.11 -18.70 -22.05
C ALA A 4 -4.64 -17.74 -23.15
N ALA A 5 -5.47 -16.76 -23.49
CA ALA A 5 -5.06 -15.65 -24.33
C ALA A 5 -4.09 -14.78 -23.51
N THR A 6 -2.81 -15.12 -23.58
CA THR A 6 -1.70 -14.24 -23.23
C THR A 6 -1.82 -12.98 -24.07
N THR A 7 -2.43 -11.93 -23.52
CA THR A 7 -2.45 -10.62 -24.19
C THR A 7 -1.25 -9.85 -23.68
N THR A 8 -0.16 -10.02 -24.42
CA THR A 8 1.11 -9.30 -24.29
C THR A 8 0.86 -7.80 -24.16
N THR A 9 1.40 -7.19 -23.10
CA THR A 9 1.69 -5.75 -23.08
C THR A 9 2.72 -5.48 -24.17
N THR A 10 2.26 -5.29 -25.41
CA THR A 10 3.15 -4.92 -26.50
C THR A 10 3.49 -3.45 -26.32
N ALA A 11 4.60 -3.20 -25.61
CA ALA A 11 5.39 -2.01 -25.83
C ALA A 11 5.94 -2.11 -27.27
N THR A 12 5.13 -1.74 -28.25
CA THR A 12 5.62 -1.47 -29.60
C THR A 12 6.56 -0.29 -29.45
N SER A 13 7.83 -0.52 -29.75
CA SER A 13 8.94 0.42 -29.70
C SER A 13 8.52 1.87 -29.96
N GLY A 14 8.50 2.69 -28.90
CA GLY A 14 8.25 4.14 -28.99
C GLY A 14 6.86 4.61 -28.50
N ALA A 15 5.86 3.73 -28.44
CA ALA A 15 4.49 4.09 -28.11
C ALA A 15 4.14 3.76 -26.65
N VAL A 16 3.95 4.78 -25.81
CA VAL A 16 3.37 4.59 -24.48
C VAL A 16 1.85 4.45 -24.63
N THR A 17 1.37 3.21 -24.82
CA THR A 17 -0.07 2.93 -24.95
C THR A 17 -0.62 2.40 -23.64
N TYR A 18 -1.50 3.16 -22.99
CA TYR A 18 -2.31 2.69 -21.86
C TYR A 18 -3.78 2.74 -22.28
N ALA A 19 -4.17 1.86 -23.20
CA ALA A 19 -5.55 1.72 -23.64
C ALA A 19 -6.39 1.02 -22.56
N ALA A 20 -7.71 1.28 -22.55
CA ALA A 20 -8.69 0.58 -21.73
C ALA A 20 -8.80 -0.89 -22.14
N THR A 21 -7.85 -1.70 -21.67
CA THR A 21 -7.83 -3.15 -21.77
C THR A 21 -8.63 -3.76 -20.63
N THR A 22 -9.23 -4.94 -20.84
CA THR A 22 -9.89 -5.70 -19.77
C THR A 22 -8.93 -6.14 -18.66
N SER A 23 -7.63 -6.09 -18.93
CA SER A 23 -6.55 -6.29 -17.95
C SER A 23 -6.11 -4.93 -17.44
N HIS A 24 -6.47 -4.64 -16.19
CA HIS A 24 -6.10 -3.40 -15.50
C HIS A 24 -4.86 -3.62 -14.64
N THR A 25 -3.96 -2.63 -14.61
CA THR A 25 -2.86 -2.59 -13.64
C THR A 25 -3.34 -1.86 -12.40
N LEU A 26 -3.59 -2.61 -11.33
CA LEU A 26 -4.08 -2.06 -10.06
C LEU A 26 -2.94 -1.97 -9.04
N ILE A 27 -2.82 -0.82 -8.38
CA ILE A 27 -1.98 -0.64 -7.19
C ILE A 27 -2.91 -0.57 -5.98
N GLN A 28 -2.76 -1.49 -5.04
CA GLN A 28 -3.48 -1.48 -3.78
C GLN A 28 -2.82 -0.47 -2.82
N ILE A 29 -3.57 0.51 -2.34
CA ILE A 29 -3.08 1.59 -1.46
C ILE A 29 -3.89 1.72 -0.16
N GLY A 30 -4.97 0.96 -0.01
CA GLY A 30 -5.76 0.89 1.22
C GLY A 30 -5.85 -0.52 1.81
N LEU A 31 -6.51 -0.64 2.95
CA LEU A 31 -6.64 -1.88 3.72
C LEU A 31 -7.84 -2.73 3.26
N ASP A 32 -8.78 -2.14 2.55
CA ASP A 32 -9.97 -2.82 2.05
C ASP A 32 -9.88 -3.16 0.56
N SER A 33 -10.74 -4.05 0.10
CA SER A 33 -10.78 -4.49 -1.31
C SER A 33 -11.64 -3.59 -2.21
N THR A 34 -12.05 -2.41 -1.73
CA THR A 34 -12.93 -1.51 -2.48
C THR A 34 -12.17 -0.78 -3.59
N ALA A 35 -12.92 -0.20 -4.53
CA ALA A 35 -12.35 0.56 -5.65
C ALA A 35 -11.59 1.82 -5.17
N GLU A 36 -12.04 2.44 -4.09
CA GLU A 36 -11.42 3.66 -3.51
C GLU A 36 -10.03 3.41 -2.92
N SER A 37 -9.77 2.17 -2.49
CA SER A 37 -8.46 1.74 -1.96
C SER A 37 -7.49 1.28 -3.04
N ARG A 38 -7.81 1.51 -4.32
CA ARG A 38 -7.03 1.04 -5.47
C ARG A 38 -6.77 2.17 -6.46
N ILE A 39 -5.56 2.20 -7.01
CA ILE A 39 -5.23 3.03 -8.17
C ILE A 39 -5.23 2.13 -9.40
N ASP A 40 -6.22 2.29 -10.27
CA ASP A 40 -6.26 1.66 -11.58
C ASP A 40 -5.55 2.55 -12.60
N LEU A 41 -4.30 2.20 -12.93
CA LEU A 41 -3.46 3.00 -13.83
C LEU A 41 -4.03 3.09 -15.24
N ASN A 42 -4.77 2.08 -15.71
CA ASN A 42 -5.32 2.06 -17.05
C ASN A 42 -6.48 3.06 -17.17
N SER A 43 -7.36 3.10 -16.18
CA SER A 43 -8.49 4.04 -16.16
C SER A 43 -8.03 5.49 -16.00
N GLU A 44 -7.01 5.72 -15.17
CA GLU A 44 -6.54 7.06 -14.82
C GLU A 44 -5.64 7.67 -15.89
N LEU A 45 -4.78 6.86 -16.51
CA LEU A 45 -3.90 7.33 -17.56
C LEU A 45 -4.65 7.41 -18.89
N ASN A 46 -5.38 6.35 -19.27
CA ASN A 46 -6.14 6.23 -20.52
C ASN A 46 -5.53 7.07 -21.66
N LEU A 47 -4.29 6.70 -22.00
CA LEU A 47 -3.47 7.40 -22.98
C LEU A 47 -3.62 6.72 -24.32
N ASN A 48 -4.00 7.50 -25.33
CA ASN A 48 -3.94 7.08 -26.72
C ASN A 48 -2.47 6.94 -27.14
N SER A 49 -2.22 6.14 -28.17
CA SER A 49 -0.87 5.98 -28.73
C SER A 49 -0.31 7.33 -29.16
N ILE A 50 0.87 7.69 -28.66
CA ILE A 50 1.59 8.91 -29.03
C ILE A 50 2.71 8.52 -29.99
N ASP A 51 2.37 8.40 -31.27
CA ASP A 51 3.31 8.04 -32.34
C ASP A 51 3.25 9.05 -33.47
N SER A 52 4.30 9.12 -34.29
CA SER A 52 4.38 10.05 -35.42
C SER A 52 3.27 9.84 -36.46
N THR A 53 2.72 8.63 -36.52
CA THR A 53 1.55 8.29 -37.35
C THR A 53 0.26 8.78 -36.72
N GLN A 54 0.04 8.56 -35.42
CA GLN A 54 -1.16 9.02 -34.70
C GLN A 54 -1.22 10.55 -34.56
N LEU A 55 -0.07 11.20 -34.39
CA LEU A 55 0.06 12.65 -34.31
C LEU A 55 0.14 13.31 -35.70
N GLU A 56 0.06 12.52 -36.78
CA GLU A 56 0.14 12.99 -38.18
C GLU A 56 1.40 13.80 -38.55
N ILE A 57 2.46 13.72 -37.75
CA ILE A 57 3.72 14.47 -37.97
C ILE A 57 4.71 13.74 -38.90
N HIS A 58 4.44 12.49 -39.26
CA HIS A 58 5.35 11.66 -40.07
C HIS A 58 5.45 12.08 -41.55
N ASN A 59 4.43 12.75 -42.09
CA ASN A 59 4.39 13.15 -43.51
C ASN A 59 4.24 14.66 -43.65
N LEU A 60 5.06 15.41 -42.93
CA LEU A 60 5.00 16.86 -42.90
C LEU A 60 5.90 17.46 -43.98
N SER A 61 5.33 18.33 -44.82
CA SER A 61 6.07 19.04 -45.87
C SER A 61 6.32 20.50 -45.46
N VAL A 62 7.51 20.99 -45.76
CA VAL A 62 7.93 22.39 -45.50
C VAL A 62 8.40 23.06 -46.80
N THR A 63 8.05 22.47 -47.96
CA THR A 63 8.59 22.92 -49.25
C THR A 63 7.90 24.18 -49.76
N ALA A 64 6.62 24.37 -49.45
CA ALA A 64 5.87 25.60 -49.73
C ALA A 64 5.52 26.35 -48.44
N SER A 65 5.42 27.68 -48.50
CA SER A 65 5.09 28.51 -47.32
C SER A 65 3.74 28.14 -46.68
N SER A 66 2.75 27.73 -47.47
CA SER A 66 1.45 27.26 -46.95
C SER A 66 1.56 25.90 -46.25
N GLU A 67 2.41 25.01 -46.76
CA GLU A 67 2.66 23.70 -46.15
C GLU A 67 3.42 23.85 -44.82
N ALA A 68 4.40 24.76 -44.78
CA ALA A 68 5.14 25.08 -43.57
C ALA A 68 4.25 25.64 -42.43
N LEU A 69 3.22 26.43 -42.75
CA LEU A 69 2.25 26.90 -41.75
C LEU A 69 1.39 25.76 -41.22
N THR A 70 0.86 24.92 -42.13
CA THR A 70 0.07 23.73 -41.75
C THR A 70 0.91 22.77 -40.90
N ALA A 71 2.20 22.65 -41.22
CA ALA A 71 3.16 21.86 -40.49
C ALA A 71 3.32 22.33 -39.04
N LEU A 72 3.43 23.65 -38.85
CA LEU A 72 3.57 24.25 -37.54
C LEU A 72 2.32 24.03 -36.68
N ASP A 73 1.13 24.14 -37.27
CA ASP A 73 -0.14 23.86 -36.58
C ASP A 73 -0.22 22.40 -36.13
N LYS A 74 0.14 21.44 -37.00
CA LYS A 74 0.17 20.01 -36.64
C LYS A 74 1.16 19.69 -35.53
N ILE A 75 2.32 20.35 -35.51
CA ILE A 75 3.30 20.21 -34.43
C ILE A 75 2.75 20.78 -33.12
N ASN A 76 2.07 21.93 -33.15
CA ASN A 76 1.46 22.50 -31.94
C ASN A 76 0.39 21.57 -31.35
N ASP A 77 -0.47 21.00 -32.19
CA ASP A 77 -1.47 20.02 -31.76
C ASP A 77 -0.81 18.76 -31.16
N ALA A 78 0.26 18.28 -31.79
CA ALA A 78 1.04 17.16 -31.28
C ALA A 78 1.65 17.46 -29.89
N ILE A 79 2.23 18.64 -29.71
CA ILE A 79 2.78 19.10 -28.43
C ILE A 79 1.67 19.21 -27.37
N ALA A 80 0.51 19.74 -27.73
CA ALA A 80 -0.64 19.84 -26.83
C ALA A 80 -1.10 18.45 -26.36
N SER A 81 -1.18 17.46 -27.26
CA SER A 81 -1.53 16.07 -26.94
C SER A 81 -0.52 15.41 -25.99
N ILE A 82 0.79 15.57 -26.26
CA ILE A 82 1.86 15.08 -25.37
C ILE A 82 1.77 15.74 -24.00
N THR A 83 1.54 17.05 -23.96
CA THR A 83 1.44 17.80 -22.70
C THR A 83 0.23 17.36 -21.88
N ALA A 84 -0.92 17.15 -22.51
CA ALA A 84 -2.11 16.59 -21.84
C ALA A 84 -1.81 15.20 -21.25
N SER A 85 -1.12 14.35 -22.02
CA SER A 85 -0.73 13.01 -21.59
C SER A 85 0.23 13.03 -20.39
N ARG A 86 1.24 13.92 -20.42
CA ARG A 86 2.13 14.16 -19.28
C ARG A 86 1.39 14.72 -18.07
N GLY A 87 0.39 15.57 -18.27
CA GLY A 87 -0.48 16.08 -17.22
C GLY A 87 -1.21 14.97 -16.48
N LYS A 88 -1.79 14.01 -17.21
CA LYS A 88 -2.43 12.82 -16.62
C LYS A 88 -1.45 11.97 -15.82
N VAL A 89 -0.26 11.70 -16.35
CA VAL A 89 0.80 10.99 -15.62
C VAL A 89 1.18 11.73 -14.34
N GLY A 90 1.34 13.05 -14.41
CA GLY A 90 1.63 13.89 -13.24
C GLY A 90 0.53 13.85 -12.18
N ALA A 91 -0.74 13.82 -12.59
CA ALA A 91 -1.87 13.68 -11.67
C ALA A 91 -1.83 12.33 -10.92
N VAL A 92 -1.59 11.23 -11.64
CA VAL A 92 -1.46 9.89 -11.05
C VAL A 92 -0.25 9.80 -10.12
N GLN A 93 0.89 10.37 -10.50
CA GLN A 93 2.07 10.46 -9.64
C GLN A 93 1.75 11.22 -8.34
N ASN A 94 1.08 12.36 -8.44
CA ASN A 94 0.70 13.16 -7.28
C ASN A 94 -0.23 12.37 -6.36
N ARG A 95 -1.22 11.67 -6.92
CA ARG A 95 -2.08 10.79 -6.15
C ARG A 95 -1.28 9.69 -5.45
N LEU A 96 -0.38 9.01 -6.16
CA LEU A 96 0.48 7.98 -5.59
C LEU A 96 1.33 8.52 -4.44
N THR A 97 1.96 9.69 -4.58
CA THR A 97 2.73 10.32 -3.50
C THR A 97 1.86 10.61 -2.27
N ARG A 98 0.64 11.13 -2.46
CA ARG A 98 -0.29 11.38 -1.35
C ARG A 98 -0.75 10.08 -0.69
N SER A 99 -1.07 9.06 -1.48
CA SER A 99 -1.47 7.75 -0.99
C SER A 99 -0.35 7.08 -0.19
N ILE A 100 0.90 7.17 -0.65
CA ILE A 100 2.07 6.68 0.09
C ILE A 100 2.19 7.40 1.43
N ALA A 101 2.12 8.74 1.43
CA ALA A 101 2.22 9.52 2.67
C ALA A 101 1.10 9.15 3.67
N ASN A 102 -0.14 8.99 3.20
CA ASN A 102 -1.26 8.58 4.04
C ASN A 102 -1.10 7.14 4.56
N LEU A 103 -0.63 6.22 3.72
CA LEU A 103 -0.39 4.84 4.10
C LEU A 103 0.74 4.74 5.14
N SER A 104 1.82 5.51 4.99
CA SER A 104 2.89 5.55 5.98
C SER A 104 2.39 5.98 7.36
N VAL A 105 1.54 7.02 7.42
CA VAL A 105 0.92 7.45 8.69
C VAL A 105 -0.01 6.38 9.25
N SER A 106 -0.80 5.72 8.40
CA SER A 106 -1.67 4.62 8.84
C SER A 106 -0.87 3.43 9.37
N VAL A 107 0.24 3.07 8.73
CA VAL A 107 1.15 2.00 9.18
C VAL A 107 1.77 2.36 10.53
N GLU A 108 2.21 3.60 10.72
CA GLU A 108 2.73 4.08 12.01
C GLU A 108 1.69 3.95 13.13
N ASN A 109 0.46 4.42 12.89
CA ASN A 109 -0.62 4.32 13.86
C ASN A 109 -0.99 2.87 14.19
N LEU A 110 -1.07 1.99 13.18
CA LEU A 110 -1.37 0.57 13.37
C LEU A 110 -0.25 -0.15 14.14
N THR A 111 1.01 0.17 13.84
CA THR A 111 2.16 -0.42 14.55
C THR A 111 2.18 0.03 16.01
N ALA A 112 1.85 1.30 16.28
CA ALA A 112 1.75 1.82 17.66
C ALA A 112 0.60 1.16 18.44
N ALA A 113 -0.55 0.96 17.78
CA ALA A 113 -1.68 0.24 18.35
C ALA A 113 -1.34 -1.23 18.63
N GLU A 114 -0.67 -1.91 17.69
CA GLU A 114 -0.20 -3.30 17.86
C GLU A 114 0.78 -3.41 19.03
N SER A 115 1.77 -2.50 19.13
CA SER A 115 2.70 -2.47 20.26
C SER A 115 1.97 -2.29 21.59
N SER A 116 0.99 -1.39 21.65
CA SER A 116 0.21 -1.14 22.87
C SER A 116 -0.62 -2.36 23.28
N ILE A 117 -1.22 -3.07 22.32
CA ILE A 117 -1.96 -4.31 22.57
C ILE A 117 -1.02 -5.39 23.07
N ARG A 118 0.11 -5.60 22.37
CA ARG A 118 1.10 -6.62 22.75
C ARG A 118 1.67 -6.34 24.15
N ASP A 119 1.97 -5.08 24.46
CA ASP A 119 2.50 -4.72 25.78
C ASP A 119 1.46 -4.95 26.88
N ALA A 120 0.17 -4.70 26.60
CA ALA A 120 -0.92 -5.01 27.54
C ALA A 120 -1.08 -6.52 27.76
N ASP A 121 -1.07 -7.32 26.69
CA ASP A 121 -1.15 -8.79 26.77
C ASP A 121 0.05 -9.37 27.55
N ILE A 122 1.26 -8.84 27.32
CA ILE A 122 2.46 -9.23 28.08
C ILE A 122 2.34 -8.80 29.55
N ALA A 123 1.81 -7.61 29.84
CA ALA A 123 1.62 -7.16 31.21
C ALA A 123 0.61 -8.05 31.97
N GLU A 124 -0.45 -8.51 31.31
CA GLU A 124 -1.42 -9.45 31.88
C GLU A 124 -0.78 -10.81 32.19
N GLU A 125 -0.05 -11.39 31.24
CA GLU A 125 0.69 -12.66 31.42
C GLU A 125 1.72 -12.56 32.57
N VAL A 126 2.47 -11.45 32.63
CA VAL A 126 3.45 -11.22 33.71
C VAL A 126 2.78 -11.05 35.07
N ALA A 127 1.62 -10.37 35.13
CA ALA A 127 0.86 -10.21 36.36
C ALA A 127 0.29 -11.56 36.84
N GLU A 128 -0.21 -12.39 35.94
CA GLU A 128 -0.67 -13.74 36.25
C GLU A 128 0.47 -14.65 36.71
N LEU A 129 1.60 -14.64 35.99
CA LEU A 129 2.82 -15.35 36.37
C LEU A 129 3.30 -14.94 37.77
N THR A 130 3.31 -13.64 38.06
CA THR A 130 3.70 -13.10 39.37
C THR A 130 2.72 -13.53 40.46
N ARG A 131 1.41 -13.44 40.21
CA ARG A 131 0.37 -13.93 41.14
C ARG A 131 0.57 -15.41 41.46
N ASN A 132 0.82 -16.24 40.45
CA ASN A 132 1.04 -17.68 40.61
C ASN A 132 2.31 -17.96 41.41
N GLN A 133 3.41 -17.24 41.17
CA GLN A 133 4.65 -17.36 41.96
C GLN A 133 4.44 -16.97 43.42
N ILE A 134 3.73 -15.86 43.68
CA ILE A 134 3.38 -15.43 45.04
C ILE A 134 2.51 -16.50 45.72
N LEU A 135 1.53 -17.07 45.03
CA LEU A 135 0.68 -18.14 45.57
C LEU A 135 1.50 -19.37 45.97
N VAL A 136 2.42 -19.82 45.12
CA VAL A 136 3.30 -20.97 45.40
C VAL A 136 4.21 -20.69 46.59
N GLN A 137 4.81 -19.50 46.65
CA GLN A 137 5.68 -19.08 47.76
C GLN A 137 4.90 -18.90 49.07
N THR A 138 3.67 -18.38 49.00
CA THR A 138 2.77 -18.23 50.15
C THR A 138 2.27 -19.59 50.63
N ALA A 139 1.94 -20.51 49.72
CA ALA A 139 1.54 -21.87 50.08
C ALA A 139 2.67 -22.61 50.81
N THR A 140 3.92 -22.47 50.36
CA THR A 140 5.09 -23.05 51.05
C THR A 140 5.34 -22.38 52.41
N ALA A 141 5.27 -21.05 52.50
CA ALA A 141 5.43 -20.33 53.77
C ALA A 141 4.30 -20.62 54.78
N MET A 142 3.06 -20.72 54.31
CA MET A 142 1.87 -21.08 55.13
C MET A 142 1.96 -22.51 55.66
N VAL A 143 2.45 -23.47 54.88
CA VAL A 143 2.70 -24.84 55.36
C VAL A 143 3.80 -24.88 56.42
N GLY A 144 4.85 -24.06 56.27
CA GLY A 144 5.89 -23.90 57.29
C GLY A 144 5.36 -23.30 58.59
N GLN A 145 4.57 -22.22 58.49
CA GLN A 145 3.99 -21.55 59.66
C GLN A 145 2.94 -22.44 60.36
N ALA A 146 2.13 -23.19 59.62
CA ALA A 146 1.14 -24.12 60.16
C ALA A 146 1.78 -25.30 60.93
N ASN A 147 3.01 -25.71 60.60
CA ASN A 147 3.75 -26.75 61.34
C ASN A 147 4.41 -26.22 62.63
N LEU A 148 4.69 -24.91 62.73
CA LEU A 148 5.31 -24.30 63.92
C LEU A 148 4.28 -23.96 65.01
N ILE A 149 3.01 -23.77 64.64
CA ILE A 149 1.91 -23.51 65.58
C ILE A 149 1.64 -24.69 66.55
N PRO A 150 1.58 -25.97 66.13
CA PRO A 150 1.35 -27.07 67.08
C PRO A 150 2.52 -27.33 68.04
N GLN A 151 3.76 -26.96 67.70
CA GLN A 151 4.92 -27.12 68.60
C GLN A 151 4.94 -26.12 69.76
N SER A 152 4.43 -24.90 69.54
CA SER A 152 4.31 -23.89 70.60
C SER A 152 3.17 -24.19 71.57
N VAL A 153 2.12 -24.89 71.13
CA VAL A 153 1.04 -25.35 72.02
C VAL A 153 1.48 -26.53 72.89
N LEU A 154 2.37 -27.42 72.41
CA LEU A 154 2.92 -28.52 73.22
C LEU A 154 3.83 -28.04 74.37
N GLN A 155 4.44 -26.85 74.28
CA GLN A 155 5.16 -26.23 75.41
C GLN A 155 4.23 -25.63 76.47
N LEU A 156 2.95 -25.42 76.16
CA LEU A 156 1.93 -24.93 77.09
C LEU A 156 1.10 -26.06 77.72
N LEU A 157 1.36 -27.32 77.37
CA LEU A 157 0.69 -28.51 77.92
C LEU A 157 1.65 -29.55 78.53
N GLY A 158 2.95 -29.24 78.60
CA GLY A 158 3.99 -30.06 79.24
C GLY A 158 4.40 -29.50 80.59
#